data_AF-A0A920RS61-F1
#
_entry.id   AF-A0A920RS61-F1
#
_cell.length_a   1.000
_cell.length_b   1.000
_cell.length_c   1.000
_cell.angle_alpha   90.00
_cell.angle_beta   90.00
_cell.angle_gamma   90.00
#
_symmetry.space_group_name_H-M   'P 1'
#
loop_
_entity.id
_entity.type
_entity.pdbx_description
1 polymer ?
#
loop_
_entity_poly.entity_id
_entity_poly.type
_entity_poly.pdbx_seq_one_letter_code
_entity_poly.pdbx_strand_id
1 'polypeptide(L)'
;MRADERGEDVVGPEIKRTGWWTFGMSFTPDGRVHYYASPGVDRLKSRDRIGSFFPYSCRAQKFNSFFFNVISRNDAKHWSTPWVIDNPYVHVATRSSLARKSRSSRTR
;
A
#
# COMPACT_ATOMS: atom_id res chain seq x y z
N MET A 1 -9.82 -3.25 3.66
CA MET A 1 -8.59 -2.51 3.96
C MET A 1 -9.01 -1.25 4.68
N ARG A 2 -8.67 -1.09 5.95
CA ARG A 2 -9.06 0.11 6.69
C ARG A 2 -8.16 1.29 6.29
N ALA A 3 -8.62 2.10 5.36
CA ALA A 3 -7.70 2.95 4.59
C ALA A 3 -8.29 4.24 3.99
N ASP A 4 -9.61 4.41 3.96
CA ASP A 4 -10.19 5.62 3.35
C ASP A 4 -10.03 6.87 4.24
N GLU A 5 -10.50 8.01 3.74
CA GLU A 5 -10.46 9.29 4.45
C GLU A 5 -11.22 9.31 5.79
N ARG A 6 -12.14 8.37 6.02
CA ARG A 6 -12.91 8.24 7.26
C ARG A 6 -12.37 7.15 8.18
N GLY A 7 -11.43 6.34 7.70
CA GLY A 7 -10.92 5.18 8.45
C GLY A 7 -11.82 3.94 8.33
N GLU A 8 -12.62 3.87 7.27
CA GLU A 8 -13.48 2.73 6.97
C GLU A 8 -12.79 1.71 6.07
N ASP A 9 -13.44 0.55 5.95
CA ASP A 9 -12.99 -0.54 5.10
C ASP A 9 -13.22 -0.25 3.62
N VAL A 10 -12.13 -0.15 2.88
CA VAL A 10 -12.07 -0.16 1.43
C VAL A 10 -12.01 -1.60 0.94
N VAL A 11 -12.87 -1.94 -0.02
CA VAL A 11 -12.90 -3.27 -0.65
C VAL A 11 -11.62 -3.48 -1.46
N GLY A 12 -10.89 -4.55 -1.13
CA GLY A 12 -9.72 -5.00 -1.88
C GLY A 12 -10.08 -6.00 -2.98
N PRO A 13 -9.11 -6.48 -3.76
CA PRO A 13 -9.35 -7.54 -4.73
C PRO A 13 -9.82 -8.82 -4.04
N GLU A 14 -10.86 -9.45 -4.59
CA GLU A 14 -11.31 -10.77 -4.16
C GLU A 14 -10.34 -11.84 -4.70
N ILE A 15 -9.72 -12.62 -3.80
CA ILE A 15 -8.79 -13.68 -4.15
C ILE A 15 -9.55 -15.00 -4.31
N LYS A 16 -9.95 -15.31 -5.55
CA LYS A 16 -10.75 -16.51 -5.86
C LYS A 16 -9.95 -17.81 -6.01
N ARG A 17 -8.62 -17.69 -6.15
CA ARG A 17 -7.71 -18.83 -6.32
C ARG A 17 -6.50 -18.63 -5.42
N THR A 18 -6.10 -19.69 -4.74
CA THR A 18 -4.90 -19.72 -3.92
C THR A 18 -3.65 -19.59 -4.80
N GLY A 19 -2.59 -19.04 -4.22
CA GLY A 19 -1.32 -18.80 -4.90
C GLY A 19 -0.58 -17.64 -4.26
N TRP A 20 0.58 -17.31 -4.83
CA TRP A 20 1.37 -16.17 -4.39
C TRP A 20 0.71 -14.85 -4.80
N TRP A 21 0.82 -13.87 -3.91
CA TRP A 21 0.38 -12.51 -4.14
C TRP A 21 1.42 -11.55 -3.57
N THR A 22 1.68 -10.47 -4.31
CA THR A 22 2.49 -9.36 -3.82
C THR A 22 1.56 -8.25 -3.36
N PHE A 23 1.73 -7.83 -2.10
CA PHE A 23 1.07 -6.66 -1.53
C PHE A 23 2.08 -5.55 -1.29
N GLY A 24 1.66 -4.29 -1.44
CA GLY A 24 2.57 -3.18 -1.25
C GLY A 24 1.89 -1.89 -0.83
N MET A 25 2.69 -1.03 -0.20
CA MET A 25 2.33 0.33 0.16
C MET A 25 3.43 1.28 -0.28
N SER A 26 3.06 2.48 -0.72
CA SER A 26 4.01 3.56 -0.94
C SER A 26 3.48 4.86 -0.36
N PHE A 27 4.41 5.71 0.08
CA PHE A 27 4.11 6.97 0.76
C PHE A 27 4.68 8.13 -0.07
N THR A 28 3.85 9.08 -0.44
CA THR A 28 4.29 10.26 -1.18
C THR A 28 4.71 11.39 -0.23
N PRO A 29 5.51 12.37 -0.71
CA PRO A 29 5.97 13.48 0.13
C PRO A 29 4.87 14.34 0.76
N ASP A 30 3.67 14.36 0.16
CA ASP A 30 2.49 15.06 0.72
C ASP A 30 1.77 14.24 1.81
N GLY A 31 2.26 13.04 2.13
CA GLY A 31 1.75 12.16 3.18
C GLY A 31 0.58 11.28 2.75
N ARG A 32 0.34 11.13 1.44
CA ARG A 32 -0.69 10.22 0.91
C ARG A 32 -0.17 8.78 0.92
N VAL A 33 -1.08 7.84 1.10
CA VAL A 33 -0.78 6.40 1.10
C VAL A 33 -1.40 5.75 -0.13
N HIS A 34 -0.58 5.05 -0.90
CA HIS A 34 -1.02 4.23 -2.02
C HIS A 34 -0.91 2.75 -1.67
N TYR A 35 -1.93 1.97 -2.04
CA TYR A 35 -2.05 0.55 -1.77
C TYR A 35 -2.02 -0.22 -3.08
N TYR A 36 -1.31 -1.34 -3.10
CA TYR A 36 -1.06 -2.15 -4.29
C TYR A 36 -1.28 -3.62 -3.99
N ALA A 37 -1.81 -4.36 -4.97
CA ALA A 37 -1.91 -5.80 -4.92
C ALA A 37 -1.91 -6.40 -6.33
N SER A 38 -1.17 -7.49 -6.52
CA SER A 38 -1.20 -8.26 -7.77
C SER A 38 -0.94 -9.75 -7.49
N PRO A 39 -1.52 -10.66 -8.29
CA PRO A 39 -1.15 -12.08 -8.24
C PRO A 39 0.30 -12.28 -8.69
N GLY A 40 0.95 -13.32 -8.17
CA GLY A 40 2.34 -13.66 -8.42
C GLY A 40 3.30 -13.04 -7.41
N VAL A 41 4.60 -13.13 -7.72
CA VAL A 41 5.72 -12.62 -6.89
C VAL A 41 6.48 -11.48 -7.56
N ASP A 42 5.97 -10.99 -8.69
CA ASP A 42 6.61 -9.93 -9.45
C ASP A 42 6.61 -8.59 -8.68
N ARG A 43 7.53 -7.71 -9.08
CA ARG A 43 7.55 -6.33 -8.59
C ARG A 43 6.27 -5.60 -9.01
N LEU A 44 5.61 -5.01 -8.02
CA LEU A 44 4.44 -4.16 -8.22
C LEU A 44 4.77 -2.95 -9.12
N LYS A 45 3.81 -2.60 -9.96
CA LYS A 45 3.84 -1.48 -10.90
C LYS A 45 2.74 -0.48 -10.54
N SER A 46 2.83 0.72 -11.10
CA SER A 46 1.81 1.77 -10.88
C SER A 46 0.39 1.34 -11.23
N ARG A 47 0.22 0.42 -12.20
CA ARG A 47 -1.08 -0.13 -12.62
C ARG A 47 -1.70 -1.08 -11.59
N ASP A 48 -0.91 -1.62 -10.67
CA ASP A 48 -1.37 -2.56 -9.63
C ASP A 48 -1.93 -1.82 -8.40
N ARG A 49 -2.10 -0.49 -8.50
CA ARG A 49 -2.63 0.36 -7.44
C ARG A 49 -4.13 0.13 -7.28
N ILE A 50 -4.52 -0.32 -6.10
CA ILE A 50 -5.91 -0.59 -5.71
C ILE A 50 -6.51 0.50 -4.82
N GLY A 51 -5.70 1.43 -4.31
CA GLY A 51 -6.17 2.49 -3.42
C GLY A 51 -5.19 3.64 -3.28
N SER A 52 -5.70 4.83 -2.96
CA SER A 52 -4.90 6.05 -2.85
C SER A 52 -5.59 7.10 -1.99
N PHE A 53 -5.26 7.14 -0.70
CA PHE A 53 -6.04 7.89 0.30
C PHE A 53 -5.15 8.69 1.24
N PHE A 54 -5.75 9.62 1.97
CA PHE A 54 -5.23 10.12 3.24
C PHE A 54 -5.99 9.39 4.35
N PRO A 55 -5.48 8.25 4.87
CA PRO A 55 -6.24 7.45 5.83
C PRO A 55 -6.63 8.30 7.04
N TYR A 56 -7.89 8.23 7.46
CA TYR A 56 -8.44 9.06 8.56
C TYR A 56 -8.29 10.58 8.31
N SER A 57 -8.19 11.00 7.05
CA SER A 57 -7.89 12.39 6.65
C SER A 57 -6.55 12.90 7.19
N CYS A 58 -5.66 11.98 7.61
CA CYS A 58 -4.33 12.29 8.13
C CYS A 58 -3.27 12.20 7.04
N ARG A 59 -2.24 13.03 7.16
CA ARG A 59 -1.02 12.96 6.35
C ARG A 59 0.01 12.10 7.06
N ALA A 60 0.51 11.07 6.40
CA ALA A 60 1.62 10.29 6.91
C ALA A 60 2.87 11.17 6.99
N GLN A 61 3.48 11.27 8.18
CA GLN A 61 4.66 12.10 8.42
C GLN A 61 5.95 11.28 8.48
N LYS A 62 5.88 10.09 9.09
CA LYS A 62 7.00 9.20 9.34
C LYS A 62 6.54 7.77 9.18
N PHE A 63 7.41 6.94 8.61
CA PHE A 63 7.28 5.50 8.67
C PHE A 63 8.08 5.00 9.87
N ASN A 64 7.46 4.19 10.73
CA ASN A 64 8.11 3.65 11.94
C ASN A 64 8.23 2.13 11.86
N SER A 65 7.10 1.44 11.68
CA SER A 65 7.02 -0.02 11.65
C SER A 65 5.96 -0.48 10.65
N PHE A 66 6.11 -1.72 10.15
CA PHE A 66 5.03 -2.45 9.50
C PHE A 66 4.88 -3.83 10.17
N PHE A 67 3.65 -4.34 10.19
CA PHE A 67 3.30 -5.63 10.76
C PHE A 67 2.17 -6.26 9.95
N PHE A 68 2.04 -7.58 10.02
CA PHE A 68 0.94 -8.30 9.42
C PHE A 68 -0.08 -8.63 10.50
N ASN A 69 -1.32 -8.19 10.29
CA ASN A 69 -2.42 -8.51 11.18
C ASN A 69 -3.40 -9.45 10.46
N VAL A 70 -3.24 -10.74 10.68
CA VAL A 70 -4.11 -11.77 10.09
C VAL A 70 -5.22 -12.05 11.09
N ILE A 71 -6.35 -11.37 10.93
CA ILE A 71 -7.52 -11.54 11.81
C ILE A 71 -8.53 -12.47 11.13
N SER A 72 -9.12 -13.38 11.89
CA SER A 72 -10.31 -14.14 11.48
C SER A 72 -11.56 -13.29 11.63
N ARG A 73 -12.71 -13.82 11.24
CA ARG A 73 -14.00 -13.12 11.35
C ARG A 73 -14.42 -12.86 12.81
N ASN A 74 -13.59 -13.22 13.79
CA ASN A 74 -13.83 -13.14 15.23
C ASN A 74 -15.14 -13.85 15.65
N ASP A 75 -15.57 -14.86 14.89
CA ASP A 75 -16.84 -15.57 15.10
C ASP A 75 -16.68 -16.97 15.70
N ALA A 76 -15.44 -17.34 16.07
CA ALA A 76 -15.04 -18.66 16.59
C ALA A 76 -15.43 -19.87 15.72
N LYS A 77 -15.88 -19.64 14.47
CA LYS A 77 -16.38 -20.68 13.56
C LYS A 77 -15.57 -20.75 12.28
N HIS A 78 -15.19 -19.59 11.74
CA HIS A 78 -14.50 -19.49 10.46
C HIS A 78 -13.07 -18.99 10.68
N TRP A 79 -12.12 -19.86 10.39
CA TRP A 79 -10.72 -19.49 10.32
C TRP A 79 -10.44 -18.75 9.01
N SER A 80 -9.52 -17.79 9.05
CA SER A 80 -8.99 -17.18 7.82
C SER A 80 -8.29 -18.25 6.98
N THR A 81 -8.21 -18.02 5.67
CA THR A 81 -7.27 -18.75 4.81
C THR A 81 -5.88 -18.71 5.45
N PRO A 82 -5.13 -19.84 5.55
CA PRO A 82 -3.75 -19.82 6.03
C PRO A 82 -2.85 -18.92 5.17
N TRP A 83 -1.88 -18.27 5.81
CA TRP A 83 -0.94 -17.36 5.14
C TRP A 83 0.50 -17.83 5.32
N VAL A 84 1.29 -17.71 4.25
CA VAL A 84 2.75 -17.70 4.32
C VAL A 84 3.20 -16.31 3.92
N ILE A 85 4.05 -15.70 4.74
CA ILE A 85 4.68 -14.42 4.44
C ILE A 85 6.14 -14.73 4.13
N ASP A 86 6.57 -14.37 2.92
CA ASP A 86 7.93 -14.58 2.46
C ASP A 86 8.54 -13.26 1.96
N ASN A 87 9.84 -13.10 2.21
CA ASN A 87 10.67 -12.01 1.69
C ASN A 87 10.09 -10.57 1.79
N PRO A 88 9.61 -10.10 2.97
CA PRO A 88 9.20 -8.71 3.10
C PRO A 88 10.40 -7.77 2.97
N TYR A 89 10.21 -6.64 2.29
CA TYR A 89 11.26 -5.63 2.12
C TYR A 89 10.71 -4.21 2.23
N VAL A 90 11.57 -3.28 2.64
CA VAL A 90 11.29 -1.85 2.70
C VAL A 90 12.29 -1.11 1.81
N HIS A 91 11.77 -0.26 0.93
CA HIS A 91 12.59 0.62 0.12
C HIS A 91 12.46 2.05 0.62
N VAL A 92 13.59 2.73 0.82
CA VAL A 92 13.62 4.15 1.17
C VAL A 92 14.05 4.94 -0.07
N ALA A 93 13.18 5.84 -0.53
CA ALA A 93 13.57 6.78 -1.57
C ALA A 93 14.51 7.84 -0.96
N THR A 94 15.79 7.80 -1.33
CA THR A 94 16.70 8.91 -1.05
C THR A 94 16.40 10.07 -2.00
N ARG A 95 16.71 11.30 -1.59
CA ARG A 95 16.35 12.58 -2.23
C ARG A 95 16.80 12.78 -3.70
N SER A 96 17.34 11.76 -4.36
CA SER A 96 18.03 11.86 -5.64
C SER A 96 17.19 11.49 -6.88
N SER A 97 15.96 10.97 -6.75
CA SER A 97 15.18 10.50 -7.91
C SER A 97 13.80 11.12 -8.10
N LEU A 98 13.36 12.02 -7.22
CA LEU A 98 12.16 12.82 -7.50
C LEU A 98 12.53 13.88 -8.54
N ALA A 99 12.25 13.59 -9.81
CA ALA A 99 12.50 14.47 -10.95
C ALA A 99 11.97 15.88 -10.64
N ARG A 100 12.90 16.81 -10.42
CA ARG A 100 12.59 18.22 -10.21
C ARG A 100 12.15 18.77 -11.56
N LYS A 101 10.84 18.98 -11.75
CA LYS A 101 10.31 19.65 -12.96
C LYS A 101 11.10 20.95 -13.13
N SER A 102 11.84 21.11 -14.22
CA SER A 102 12.60 22.34 -14.46
C SER A 102 11.61 23.49 -14.55
N ARG A 103 11.83 24.52 -13.72
CA ARG A 103 11.10 25.79 -13.87
C ARG A 103 11.62 26.40 -15.17
N SER A 104 10.81 26.40 -16.21
CA SER A 104 11.05 27.23 -17.40
C SER A 104 11.13 28.68 -16.95
N SER A 105 12.32 29.26 -16.96
CA SER A 105 12.49 30.71 -16.83
C SER A 105 11.83 31.37 -18.03
N ARG A 106 10.64 31.94 -17.85
CA ARG A 106 10.16 33.00 -18.73
C ARG A 106 11.02 34.22 -18.42
N THR A 107 12.00 34.46 -19.27
CA THR A 107 12.77 35.70 -19.29
C THR A 107 11.89 36.78 -19.93
N ARG A 108 11.69 37.85 -19.16
CA ARG A 108 11.20 39.21 -19.47
C ARG A 108 10.20 39.38 -20.61
#